data_AF-A0A8J6FGC6-F1
#
_entry.id   AF-A0A8J6FGC6-F1
#
_cell.length_a   1.000
_cell.length_b   1.000
_cell.length_c   1.000
_cell.angle_alpha   90.00
_cell.angle_beta   90.00
_cell.angle_gamma   90.00
#
_symmetry.space_group_name_H-M   'P 1'
#
loop_
_entity.id
_entity.type
_entity.pdbx_description
1 polymer ?
#
loop_
_entity_poly.entity_id
_entity_poly.type
_entity_poly.pdbx_seq_one_letter_code
_entity_poly.pdbx_strand_id
1 'polypeptide(L)'
;MACKWISQETFDAVVQENIAEFDMEPEEALNEAIQQFESQGVDLTNIIKAVRKQNEECEAAPSHDILLTLESLRKAIETNSVSSLSELLLQFGDQCKQSMAHRYLAGQKAAYPVVLEAWKQCEGDRETLLNALYAMSSLTDGQPDLLERVGEELLLRALENHSKDPEVTLLAIRLARHVCLKHEQNRQNLVKAGILRHLTQAISYHGTDPDVVCEACSALRIMTLDDDIRVPFGHAHDHAKMIVLEHAGLKLLIEAAKGFTDNSIVLSELCSTVARLCVRNEFCQDVVDLGGLNFMLALLADCIDHQVITSLSLLPLAVFIR
;
A
#
# COMPACT_ATOMS: atom_id res chain seq x y z
N MET A 1 18.35 23.55 5.72
CA MET A 1 17.45 24.71 5.51
C MET A 1 16.03 24.19 5.65
N ALA A 2 15.13 24.91 6.32
CA ALA A 2 13.74 24.49 6.41
C ALA A 2 13.12 24.49 5.00
N CYS A 3 12.53 23.38 4.59
CA CYS A 3 11.83 23.29 3.31
C CYS A 3 10.56 24.14 3.41
N LYS A 4 10.35 25.09 2.48
CA LYS A 4 9.12 25.88 2.43
C LYS A 4 8.08 25.10 1.65
N TRP A 5 6.87 24.96 2.21
CA TRP A 5 5.74 24.31 1.56
C TRP A 5 4.58 25.29 1.41
N ILE A 6 3.72 25.03 0.43
CA ILE A 6 2.47 25.75 0.17
C ILE A 6 1.31 24.76 0.03
N SER A 7 0.08 25.24 0.13
CA SER A 7 -1.11 24.42 -0.16
C SER A 7 -1.44 24.42 -1.64
N GLN A 8 -2.20 23.42 -2.10
CA GLN A 8 -2.71 23.39 -3.48
C GLN A 8 -3.56 24.63 -3.77
N GLU A 9 -4.39 25.09 -2.83
CA GLU A 9 -5.21 26.28 -3.02
C GLU A 9 -4.36 27.54 -3.20
N THR A 10 -3.24 27.64 -2.49
CA THR A 10 -2.31 28.76 -2.64
C THR A 10 -1.67 28.75 -4.02
N PHE A 11 -1.24 27.57 -4.49
CA PHE A 11 -0.67 27.42 -5.83
C PHE A 11 -1.71 27.74 -6.92
N ASP A 12 -2.90 27.16 -6.81
CA ASP A 12 -3.99 27.35 -7.78
C ASP A 12 -4.47 28.81 -7.82
N ALA A 13 -4.44 29.52 -6.69
CA ALA A 13 -4.79 30.94 -6.64
C ALA A 13 -3.80 31.80 -7.43
N VAL A 14 -2.49 31.55 -7.31
CA VAL A 14 -1.46 32.27 -8.09
C VAL A 14 -1.60 31.97 -9.58
N VAL A 15 -1.83 30.70 -9.96
CA VAL A 15 -2.10 30.37 -11.37
C VAL A 15 -3.33 31.11 -11.90
N GLN A 16 -4.39 31.20 -11.09
CA GLN A 16 -5.62 31.92 -11.48
C GLN A 16 -5.41 33.44 -11.59
N GLU A 17 -4.63 34.02 -10.68
CA GLU A 17 -4.24 35.43 -10.70
C GLU A 17 -3.45 35.74 -11.97
N ASN A 18 -2.47 34.90 -12.32
CA ASN A 18 -1.69 35.02 -13.55
C ASN A 18 -2.58 35.03 -14.81
N ILE A 19 -3.58 34.14 -14.87
CA ILE A 19 -4.55 34.11 -15.98
C ILE A 19 -5.42 35.37 -16.00
N ALA A 20 -5.98 35.77 -14.85
CA ALA A 20 -7.00 36.80 -14.79
C ALA A 20 -6.45 38.25 -14.82
N GLU A 21 -5.28 38.48 -14.23
CA GLU A 21 -4.68 39.82 -14.12
C GLU A 21 -3.73 40.13 -15.27
N PHE A 22 -3.11 39.10 -15.88
CA PHE A 22 -2.11 39.26 -16.93
C PHE A 22 -2.54 38.65 -18.28
N ASP A 23 -3.79 38.18 -18.40
CA ASP A 23 -4.36 37.55 -19.61
C ASP A 23 -3.48 36.42 -20.17
N MET A 24 -2.79 35.69 -19.29
CA MET A 24 -1.91 34.58 -19.68
C MET A 24 -2.71 33.34 -20.08
N GLU A 25 -2.19 32.59 -21.04
CA GLU A 25 -2.74 31.28 -21.37
C GLU A 25 -2.56 30.30 -20.19
N PRO A 26 -3.50 29.36 -19.94
CA PRO A 26 -3.47 28.53 -18.73
C PRO A 26 -2.17 27.74 -18.52
N GLU A 27 -1.57 27.23 -19.58
CA GLU A 27 -0.28 26.52 -19.54
C GLU A 27 0.88 27.47 -19.25
N GLU A 28 0.84 28.70 -19.77
CA GLU A 28 1.85 29.73 -19.50
C GLU A 28 1.80 30.15 -18.03
N ALA A 29 0.60 30.48 -17.53
CA ALA A 29 0.36 30.84 -16.14
C ALA A 29 0.81 29.75 -15.16
N LEU A 30 0.56 28.47 -15.49
CA LEU A 30 1.01 27.32 -14.70
C LEU A 30 2.54 27.25 -14.64
N ASN A 31 3.21 27.35 -15.78
CA ASN A 31 4.67 27.29 -15.85
C ASN A 31 5.32 28.47 -15.12
N GLU A 32 4.74 29.67 -15.21
CA GLU A 32 5.22 30.84 -14.48
C GLU A 32 5.08 30.67 -12.96
N ALA A 33 3.93 30.18 -12.48
CA ALA A 33 3.73 29.91 -11.05
C ALA A 33 4.72 28.86 -10.52
N ILE A 34 5.01 27.81 -11.29
CA ILE A 34 6.04 26.81 -10.95
C ILE A 34 7.40 27.49 -10.75
N GLN A 35 7.85 28.28 -11.73
CA GLN A 35 9.14 28.97 -11.67
C GLN A 35 9.19 29.97 -10.50
N GLN A 36 8.10 30.71 -10.28
CA GLN A 36 7.99 31.67 -9.19
C GLN A 36 8.16 31.00 -7.82
N PHE A 37 7.50 29.88 -7.57
CA PHE A 37 7.62 29.17 -6.29
C PHE A 37 8.97 28.46 -6.14
N GLU A 38 9.47 27.82 -7.20
CA GLU A 38 10.78 27.13 -7.17
C GLU A 38 11.93 28.14 -6.94
N SER A 39 11.87 29.34 -7.54
CA SER A 39 12.86 30.41 -7.30
C SER A 39 12.87 30.92 -5.85
N GLN A 40 11.75 30.79 -5.13
CA GLN A 40 11.64 31.13 -3.71
C GLN A 40 12.06 29.99 -2.78
N GLY A 41 12.47 28.85 -3.34
CA GLY A 41 12.86 27.64 -2.63
C GLY A 41 11.67 26.88 -2.04
N VAL A 42 10.48 27.00 -2.64
CA VAL A 42 9.30 26.21 -2.27
C VAL A 42 9.39 24.83 -2.92
N ASP A 43 9.15 23.79 -2.12
CA ASP A 43 9.06 22.41 -2.61
C ASP A 43 7.62 22.10 -3.03
N LEU A 44 7.47 21.75 -4.31
CA LEU A 44 6.20 21.49 -4.98
C LEU A 44 5.88 20.00 -5.12
N THR A 45 6.56 19.11 -4.39
CA THR A 45 6.37 17.65 -4.49
C THR A 45 4.92 17.22 -4.21
N ASN A 46 4.21 17.95 -3.33
CA ASN A 46 2.82 17.67 -2.95
C ASN A 46 1.79 18.52 -3.73
N ILE A 47 2.21 19.18 -4.82
CA ILE A 47 1.36 20.05 -5.63
C ILE A 47 1.08 19.40 -6.99
N ILE A 48 -0.18 19.36 -7.38
CA ILE A 48 -0.61 18.96 -8.72
C ILE A 48 -0.27 20.13 -9.66
N LYS A 49 0.65 19.86 -10.58
CA LYS A 49 1.13 20.79 -11.61
C LYS A 49 0.39 20.55 -12.92
N ALA A 50 -0.93 20.71 -12.90
CA ALA A 50 -1.78 20.50 -14.07
C ALA A 50 -2.83 21.60 -14.16
N VAL A 51 -3.20 21.96 -15.40
CA VAL A 51 -4.28 22.90 -15.65
C VAL A 51 -5.61 22.29 -15.19
N ARG A 52 -6.37 23.07 -14.41
CA ARG A 52 -7.69 22.66 -13.90
C ARG A 52 -8.71 22.62 -15.02
N LYS A 53 -9.61 21.63 -15.00
CA LYS A 53 -10.66 21.50 -16.02
C LYS A 53 -11.93 22.21 -15.58
N GLN A 54 -12.58 22.86 -16.54
CA GLN A 54 -13.94 23.36 -16.36
C GLN A 54 -14.89 22.17 -16.30
N ASN A 55 -15.78 22.14 -15.32
CA ASN A 55 -16.83 21.12 -15.27
C ASN A 55 -17.90 21.48 -16.31
N GLU A 56 -18.10 20.66 -17.34
CA GLU A 56 -19.09 20.92 -18.40
C GLU A 56 -20.54 20.93 -17.86
N GLU A 57 -20.79 20.29 -16.72
CA GLU A 57 -22.12 20.13 -16.13
C GLU A 57 -22.46 21.19 -15.08
N CYS A 58 -21.52 22.05 -14.67
CA CYS A 58 -21.74 23.01 -13.59
C CYS A 58 -20.92 24.30 -13.80
N GLU A 59 -21.53 25.47 -13.56
CA GLU A 59 -20.83 26.77 -13.52
C GLU A 59 -19.83 26.91 -12.34
N ALA A 60 -19.52 25.82 -11.65
CA ALA A 60 -18.51 25.79 -10.61
C ALA A 60 -17.12 26.14 -11.17
N ALA A 61 -16.27 26.69 -10.30
CA ALA A 61 -14.90 27.00 -10.66
C ALA A 61 -14.15 25.75 -11.17
N PRO A 62 -13.18 25.92 -12.10
CA PRO A 62 -12.31 24.84 -12.54
C PRO A 62 -11.70 24.09 -11.35
N SER A 63 -11.66 22.77 -11.44
CA SER A 63 -11.14 21.91 -10.37
C SER A 63 -10.22 20.84 -10.93
N HIS A 64 -9.50 20.17 -10.03
CA HIS A 64 -8.68 19.01 -10.36
C HIS A 64 -9.57 17.79 -10.57
N ASP A 65 -9.24 16.95 -11.55
CA ASP A 65 -10.04 15.77 -11.93
C ASP A 65 -10.34 14.85 -10.72
N ILE A 66 -9.38 14.68 -9.81
CA ILE A 66 -9.55 13.86 -8.62
C ILE A 66 -10.62 14.41 -7.66
N LEU A 67 -10.78 15.73 -7.58
CA LEU A 67 -11.81 16.38 -6.77
C LEU A 67 -13.18 16.29 -7.44
N LEU A 68 -13.24 16.35 -8.77
CA LEU A 68 -14.46 16.12 -9.53
C LEU A 68 -14.97 14.68 -9.32
N THR A 69 -14.10 13.68 -9.45
CA THR A 69 -14.44 12.28 -9.16
C THR A 69 -14.89 12.10 -7.72
N LEU A 70 -14.22 12.74 -6.76
CA LEU A 70 -14.57 12.67 -5.34
C LEU A 70 -15.97 13.24 -5.07
N GLU A 71 -16.34 14.34 -5.72
CA GLU A 71 -17.68 14.93 -5.61
C GLU A 71 -18.75 14.02 -6.25
N SER A 72 -18.44 13.40 -7.39
CA SER A 72 -19.32 12.39 -8.00
C SER A 72 -19.50 11.16 -7.11
N LEU A 73 -18.45 10.72 -6.41
CA LEU A 73 -18.55 9.65 -5.40
C LEU A 73 -19.50 10.04 -4.26
N ARG A 74 -19.39 11.27 -3.73
CA ARG A 74 -20.31 11.76 -2.67
C ARG A 74 -21.76 11.69 -3.13
N LYS A 75 -22.05 12.19 -4.34
CA LYS A 75 -23.40 12.15 -4.93
C LYS A 75 -23.90 10.72 -5.16
N ALA A 76 -23.04 9.81 -5.63
CA ALA A 76 -23.39 8.41 -5.85
C ALA A 76 -23.72 7.69 -4.53
N ILE A 77 -22.99 7.99 -3.44
CA ILE A 77 -23.26 7.47 -2.09
C ILE A 77 -24.62 7.98 -1.57
N GLU A 78 -24.91 9.27 -1.73
CA GLU A 78 -26.18 9.88 -1.29
C GLU A 78 -27.39 9.30 -2.04
N THR A 79 -27.22 9.00 -3.33
CA THR A 79 -28.26 8.42 -4.19
C THR A 79 -28.30 6.90 -4.15
N ASN A 80 -27.39 6.26 -3.40
CA ASN A 80 -27.24 4.80 -3.28
C ASN A 80 -27.12 4.09 -4.65
N SER A 81 -26.40 4.71 -5.59
CA SER A 81 -26.24 4.23 -6.95
C SER A 81 -25.01 3.33 -7.07
N VAL A 82 -25.17 2.05 -6.69
CA VAL A 82 -24.07 1.08 -6.58
C VAL A 82 -23.31 0.85 -7.88
N SER A 83 -23.99 0.80 -9.03
CA SER A 83 -23.33 0.57 -10.32
C SER A 83 -22.36 1.71 -10.69
N SER A 84 -22.74 2.96 -10.44
CA SER A 84 -21.85 4.11 -10.65
C SER A 84 -20.72 4.17 -9.62
N LEU A 85 -20.90 3.63 -8.41
CA LEU A 85 -19.82 3.60 -7.41
C LEU A 85 -18.63 2.79 -7.90
N SER A 86 -18.86 1.66 -8.58
CA SER A 86 -17.78 0.80 -9.09
C SER A 86 -16.83 1.57 -10.01
N GLU A 87 -17.37 2.20 -11.04
CA GLU A 87 -16.61 2.94 -12.06
C GLU A 87 -15.89 4.15 -11.43
N LEU A 88 -16.58 4.88 -10.56
CA LEU A 88 -16.01 6.04 -9.87
C LEU A 88 -14.88 5.66 -8.91
N LEU A 89 -15.00 4.53 -8.19
CA LEU A 89 -13.95 4.02 -7.30
C LEU A 89 -12.71 3.62 -8.09
N LEU A 90 -12.88 2.92 -9.22
CA LEU A 90 -11.78 2.56 -10.11
C LEU A 90 -11.06 3.82 -10.63
N GLN A 91 -11.82 4.77 -11.17
CA GLN A 91 -11.30 6.04 -11.67
C GLN A 91 -10.56 6.83 -10.56
N PHE A 92 -11.13 6.90 -9.36
CA PHE A 92 -10.51 7.58 -8.23
C PHE A 92 -9.20 6.91 -7.80
N GLY A 93 -9.16 5.57 -7.79
CA GLY A 93 -7.94 4.81 -7.53
C GLY A 93 -6.84 5.09 -8.55
N ASP A 94 -7.20 5.16 -9.84
CA ASP A 94 -6.25 5.49 -10.91
C ASP A 94 -5.70 6.91 -10.78
N GLN A 95 -6.56 7.87 -10.41
CA GLN A 95 -6.13 9.24 -10.12
C GLN A 95 -5.19 9.31 -8.91
N CYS A 96 -5.44 8.53 -7.85
CA CYS A 96 -4.54 8.43 -6.70
C CYS A 96 -3.15 7.89 -7.07
N LYS A 97 -3.05 7.02 -8.09
CA LYS A 97 -1.77 6.48 -8.54
C LYS A 97 -0.93 7.43 -9.38
N GLN A 98 -1.50 8.52 -9.88
CA GLN A 98 -0.78 9.46 -10.74
C GLN A 98 0.40 10.11 -10.02
N SER A 99 0.22 10.56 -8.77
CA SER A 99 1.30 11.08 -7.95
C SER A 99 0.94 11.19 -6.47
N MET A 100 1.96 11.40 -5.62
CA MET A 100 1.75 11.74 -4.20
C MET A 100 0.89 13.00 -4.03
N ALA A 101 1.05 14.00 -4.91
CA ALA A 101 0.25 15.24 -4.86
C ALA A 101 -1.25 14.99 -5.02
N HIS A 102 -1.65 14.03 -5.88
CA HIS A 102 -3.06 13.65 -6.03
C HIS A 102 -3.62 13.06 -4.73
N ARG A 103 -2.89 12.12 -4.14
CA ARG A 103 -3.29 11.49 -2.87
C ARG A 103 -3.36 12.51 -1.74
N TYR A 104 -2.39 13.42 -1.69
CA TYR A 104 -2.32 14.48 -0.69
C TYR A 104 -3.50 15.44 -0.82
N LEU A 105 -3.78 15.94 -2.03
CA LEU A 105 -4.95 16.79 -2.27
C LEU A 105 -6.25 16.09 -1.89
N ALA A 106 -6.43 14.84 -2.31
CA ALA A 106 -7.63 14.06 -1.98
C ALA A 106 -7.78 13.85 -0.46
N GLY A 107 -6.67 13.53 0.23
CA GLY A 107 -6.63 13.43 1.69
C GLY A 107 -7.07 14.72 2.39
N GLN A 108 -6.53 15.87 1.97
CA GLN A 108 -6.91 17.20 2.49
C GLN A 108 -8.39 17.55 2.24
N LYS A 109 -9.01 16.98 1.20
CA LYS A 109 -10.44 17.15 0.88
C LYS A 109 -11.33 16.01 1.39
N ALA A 110 -10.90 15.35 2.47
CA ALA A 110 -11.66 14.32 3.17
C ALA A 110 -12.10 13.16 2.25
N ALA A 111 -11.19 12.67 1.39
CA ALA A 111 -11.47 11.52 0.54
C ALA A 111 -11.61 10.21 1.32
N TYR A 112 -10.84 10.01 2.39
CA TYR A 112 -10.87 8.77 3.17
C TYR A 112 -12.28 8.41 3.66
N PRO A 113 -13.03 9.28 4.38
CA PRO A 113 -14.37 8.94 4.83
C PRO A 113 -15.36 8.70 3.67
N VAL A 114 -15.15 9.30 2.49
CA VAL A 114 -15.98 9.06 1.31
C VAL A 114 -15.75 7.66 0.75
N VAL A 115 -14.48 7.28 0.53
CA VAL A 115 -14.13 5.96 0.03
C VAL A 115 -14.51 4.88 1.05
N LEU A 116 -14.40 5.18 2.35
CA LEU A 116 -14.83 4.29 3.42
C LEU A 116 -16.34 4.04 3.37
N GLU A 117 -17.15 5.08 3.16
CA GLU A 117 -18.60 4.93 3.07
C GLU A 117 -19.02 4.20 1.79
N ALA A 118 -18.36 4.48 0.65
CA ALA A 118 -18.55 3.70 -0.57
C ALA A 118 -18.22 2.21 -0.35
N TRP A 119 -17.10 1.90 0.31
CA TRP A 119 -16.72 0.52 0.61
C TRP A 119 -17.82 -0.20 1.41
N LYS A 120 -18.41 0.42 2.43
CA LYS A 120 -19.51 -0.19 3.20
C LYS A 120 -20.72 -0.54 2.32
N GLN A 121 -21.02 0.27 1.30
CA GLN A 121 -22.12 0.00 0.36
C GLN A 121 -21.78 -1.10 -0.66
N CYS A 122 -20.49 -1.42 -0.83
CA CYS A 122 -19.98 -2.37 -1.82
C CYS A 122 -19.67 -3.77 -1.26
N GLU A 123 -19.86 -4.05 0.05
CA GLU A 123 -19.52 -5.37 0.63
C GLU A 123 -20.26 -6.56 0.00
N GLY A 124 -21.42 -6.32 -0.63
CA GLY A 124 -22.28 -7.38 -1.17
C GLY A 124 -21.92 -7.88 -2.57
N ASP A 125 -21.04 -7.17 -3.30
CA ASP A 125 -20.68 -7.50 -4.67
C ASP A 125 -19.15 -7.52 -4.85
N ARG A 126 -18.63 -8.54 -5.55
CA ARG A 126 -17.19 -8.79 -5.66
C ARG A 126 -16.47 -7.67 -6.40
N GLU A 127 -17.02 -7.23 -7.53
CA GLU A 127 -16.37 -6.26 -8.41
C GLU A 127 -16.27 -4.90 -7.72
N THR A 128 -17.37 -4.44 -7.14
CA THR A 128 -17.41 -3.19 -6.38
C THR A 128 -16.52 -3.24 -5.14
N LEU A 129 -16.43 -4.38 -4.44
CA LEU A 129 -15.49 -4.58 -3.33
C LEU A 129 -14.03 -4.45 -3.79
N LEU A 130 -13.66 -5.05 -4.92
CA LEU A 130 -12.32 -4.94 -5.49
C LEU A 130 -11.97 -3.47 -5.79
N ASN A 131 -12.88 -2.73 -6.42
CA ASN A 131 -12.68 -1.32 -6.73
C ASN A 131 -12.61 -0.45 -5.47
N ALA A 132 -13.38 -0.77 -4.43
CA ALA A 132 -13.30 -0.09 -3.14
C ALA A 132 -11.95 -0.32 -2.44
N LEU A 133 -11.48 -1.57 -2.37
CA LEU A 133 -10.17 -1.91 -1.82
C LEU A 133 -9.03 -1.28 -2.62
N TYR A 134 -9.16 -1.28 -3.95
CA TYR A 134 -8.22 -0.63 -4.86
C TYR A 134 -8.10 0.87 -4.61
N ALA A 135 -9.23 1.57 -4.53
CA ALA A 135 -9.30 3.00 -4.25
C ALA A 135 -8.71 3.32 -2.87
N MET A 136 -9.09 2.57 -1.83
CA MET A 136 -8.62 2.76 -0.47
C MET A 136 -7.12 2.48 -0.33
N SER A 137 -6.63 1.39 -0.93
CA SER A 137 -5.20 1.06 -0.97
C SER A 137 -4.40 2.13 -1.71
N SER A 138 -4.93 2.64 -2.82
CA SER A 138 -4.26 3.69 -3.60
C SER A 138 -4.22 5.01 -2.84
N LEU A 139 -5.29 5.41 -2.14
CA LEU A 139 -5.35 6.65 -1.36
C LEU A 139 -4.37 6.66 -0.18
N THR A 140 -4.22 5.51 0.48
CA THR A 140 -3.41 5.36 1.70
C THR A 140 -1.92 5.12 1.44
N ASP A 141 -1.51 4.92 0.17
CA ASP A 141 -0.09 4.77 -0.19
C ASP A 141 0.72 6.04 0.11
N GLY A 142 1.59 5.97 1.12
CA GLY A 142 2.33 7.12 1.64
C GLY A 142 1.53 8.02 2.58
N GLN A 143 0.30 7.64 2.94
CA GLN A 143 -0.59 8.38 3.85
C GLN A 143 -1.22 7.47 4.93
N PRO A 144 -0.40 6.78 5.74
CA PRO A 144 -0.89 5.79 6.71
C PRO A 144 -1.78 6.40 7.80
N ASP A 145 -1.59 7.69 8.12
CA ASP A 145 -2.36 8.44 9.12
C ASP A 145 -3.86 8.59 8.77
N LEU A 146 -4.26 8.31 7.52
CA LEU A 146 -5.67 8.34 7.12
C LEU A 146 -6.49 7.19 7.69
N LEU A 147 -5.85 6.07 8.10
CA LEU A 147 -6.58 4.90 8.56
C LEU A 147 -7.35 5.19 9.86
N GLU A 148 -8.67 5.00 9.81
CA GLU A 148 -9.54 5.01 10.98
C GLU A 148 -9.88 3.59 11.44
N ARG A 149 -10.31 3.45 12.70
CA ARG A 149 -10.71 2.18 13.31
C ARG A 149 -11.78 1.42 12.50
N VAL A 150 -12.76 2.13 11.95
CA VAL A 150 -13.81 1.50 11.13
C VAL A 150 -13.20 0.87 9.86
N GLY A 151 -12.20 1.52 9.25
CA GLY A 151 -11.49 0.96 8.11
C GLY A 151 -10.64 -0.27 8.45
N GLU A 152 -10.03 -0.30 9.63
CA GLU A 152 -9.36 -1.50 10.17
C GLU A 152 -10.33 -2.68 10.28
N GLU A 153 -11.51 -2.45 10.85
CA GLU A 153 -12.54 -3.47 11.02
C GLU A 153 -13.06 -3.99 9.66
N LEU A 154 -13.26 -3.10 8.67
CA LEU A 154 -13.64 -3.49 7.31
C LEU A 154 -12.56 -4.29 6.59
N LEU A 155 -11.28 -3.89 6.73
CA LEU A 155 -10.15 -4.59 6.14
C LEU A 155 -10.07 -6.04 6.65
N LEU A 156 -10.18 -6.24 7.96
CA LEU A 156 -10.13 -7.59 8.54
C LEU A 156 -11.33 -8.43 8.13
N ARG A 157 -12.53 -7.83 8.09
CA ARG A 157 -13.74 -8.50 7.59
C ARG A 157 -13.59 -8.93 6.13
N ALA A 158 -13.00 -8.10 5.27
CA ALA A 158 -12.74 -8.45 3.88
C ALA A 158 -11.80 -9.67 3.77
N LEU A 159 -10.72 -9.68 4.55
CA LEU A 159 -9.79 -10.82 4.61
C LEU A 159 -10.44 -12.09 5.16
N GLU A 160 -11.32 -11.96 6.15
CA GLU A 160 -12.03 -13.11 6.73
C GLU A 160 -13.06 -13.70 5.75
N ASN A 161 -13.94 -12.86 5.20
CA ASN A 161 -15.04 -13.28 4.34
C ASN A 161 -14.58 -13.74 2.95
N HIS A 162 -13.49 -13.18 2.43
CA HIS A 162 -12.99 -13.42 1.08
C HIS A 162 -11.60 -14.08 1.06
N SER A 163 -11.22 -14.77 2.14
CA SER A 163 -9.92 -15.44 2.28
C SER A 163 -9.56 -16.40 1.12
N LYS A 164 -10.55 -16.90 0.36
CA LYS A 164 -10.37 -17.78 -0.81
C LYS A 164 -10.35 -17.07 -2.16
N ASP A 165 -10.52 -15.75 -2.18
CA ASP A 165 -10.44 -14.93 -3.38
C ASP A 165 -9.05 -14.29 -3.47
N PRO A 166 -8.21 -14.66 -4.46
CA PRO A 166 -6.83 -14.19 -4.54
C PRO A 166 -6.75 -12.68 -4.77
N GLU A 167 -7.62 -12.11 -5.60
CA GLU A 167 -7.58 -10.67 -5.93
C GLU A 167 -8.01 -9.81 -4.74
N VAL A 168 -9.08 -10.21 -4.04
CA VAL A 168 -9.54 -9.51 -2.83
C VAL A 168 -8.47 -9.60 -1.74
N THR A 169 -7.90 -10.79 -1.54
CA THR A 169 -6.82 -11.02 -0.57
C THR A 169 -5.61 -10.13 -0.88
N LEU A 170 -5.18 -10.08 -2.15
CA LEU A 170 -4.05 -9.26 -2.59
C LEU A 170 -4.28 -7.77 -2.32
N LEU A 171 -5.43 -7.22 -2.71
CA LEU A 171 -5.72 -5.79 -2.49
C LEU A 171 -5.87 -5.44 -1.00
N ALA A 172 -6.48 -6.33 -0.22
CA ALA A 172 -6.60 -6.14 1.22
C ALA A 172 -5.23 -6.18 1.93
N ILE A 173 -4.36 -7.14 1.58
CA ILE A 173 -2.99 -7.20 2.11
C ILE A 173 -2.20 -5.96 1.69
N ARG A 174 -2.36 -5.49 0.44
CA ARG A 174 -1.72 -4.26 -0.04
C ARG A 174 -2.16 -3.03 0.76
N LEU A 175 -3.46 -2.91 1.06
CA LEU A 175 -3.97 -1.86 1.94
C LEU A 175 -3.32 -1.97 3.33
N ALA A 176 -3.31 -3.16 3.94
CA ALA A 176 -2.66 -3.40 5.25
C ALA A 176 -1.18 -2.98 5.22
N ARG A 177 -0.49 -3.26 4.12
CA ARG A 177 0.90 -2.86 3.90
C ARG A 177 1.07 -1.34 3.88
N HIS A 178 0.27 -0.64 3.08
CA HIS A 178 0.36 0.81 2.93
C HIS A 178 0.11 1.55 4.25
N VAL A 179 -0.91 1.13 5.01
CA VAL A 179 -1.27 1.77 6.28
C VAL A 179 -0.30 1.44 7.42
N CYS A 180 0.52 0.39 7.29
CA CYS A 180 1.50 -0.01 8.29
C CYS A 180 2.92 0.50 8.03
N LEU A 181 3.25 0.87 6.80
CA LEU A 181 4.61 1.35 6.46
C LEU A 181 4.89 2.66 7.19
N LYS A 182 6.02 2.74 7.92
CA LYS A 182 6.39 3.89 8.76
C LYS A 182 5.32 4.32 9.77
N HIS A 183 4.44 3.40 10.19
CA HIS A 183 3.37 3.70 11.12
C HIS A 183 3.18 2.60 12.17
N GLU A 184 3.82 2.75 13.33
CA GLU A 184 3.86 1.72 14.38
C GLU A 184 2.50 1.47 15.04
N GLN A 185 1.71 2.52 15.28
CA GLN A 185 0.41 2.34 15.95
C GLN A 185 -0.57 1.52 15.09
N ASN A 186 -0.61 1.76 13.78
CA ASN A 186 -1.40 0.97 12.83
C ASN A 186 -0.96 -0.49 12.81
N ARG A 187 0.35 -0.76 12.79
CA ARG A 187 0.88 -2.14 12.93
C ARG A 187 0.36 -2.80 14.20
N GLN A 188 0.50 -2.13 15.34
CA GLN A 188 0.04 -2.70 16.62
C GLN A 188 -1.46 -2.96 16.64
N ASN A 189 -2.28 -2.03 16.13
CA ASN A 189 -3.73 -2.20 16.11
C ASN A 189 -4.12 -3.40 15.25
N LEU A 190 -3.61 -3.47 14.01
CA LEU A 190 -3.88 -4.58 13.10
C LEU A 190 -3.36 -5.92 13.63
N VAL A 191 -2.19 -5.95 14.29
CA VAL A 191 -1.67 -7.16 14.95
C VAL A 191 -2.58 -7.60 16.09
N LYS A 192 -3.01 -6.69 16.97
CA LYS A 192 -3.95 -6.98 18.06
C LYS A 192 -5.30 -7.47 17.53
N ALA A 193 -5.71 -6.99 16.36
CA ALA A 193 -6.95 -7.36 15.70
C ALA A 193 -6.83 -8.65 14.84
N GLY A 194 -5.63 -9.25 14.74
CA GLY A 194 -5.43 -10.58 14.16
C GLY A 194 -4.90 -10.63 12.73
N ILE A 195 -4.37 -9.52 12.18
CA ILE A 195 -3.89 -9.46 10.79
C ILE A 195 -2.85 -10.54 10.47
N LEU A 196 -1.97 -10.90 11.41
CA LEU A 196 -0.87 -11.84 11.17
C LEU A 196 -1.37 -13.22 10.74
N ARG A 197 -2.50 -13.68 11.32
CA ARG A 197 -3.16 -14.91 10.93
C ARG A 197 -3.63 -14.84 9.47
N HIS A 198 -4.19 -13.72 9.05
CA HIS A 198 -4.68 -13.56 7.67
C HIS A 198 -3.53 -13.52 6.67
N LEU A 199 -2.41 -12.86 7.01
CA LEU A 199 -1.21 -12.84 6.16
C LEU A 199 -0.64 -14.25 5.93
N THR A 200 -0.53 -15.06 6.98
CA THR A 200 -0.04 -16.44 6.84
C THR A 200 -1.07 -17.36 6.18
N GLN A 201 -2.37 -17.16 6.43
CA GLN A 201 -3.44 -17.87 5.73
C GLN A 201 -3.46 -17.57 4.23
N ALA A 202 -3.14 -16.34 3.80
CA ALA A 202 -3.04 -16.01 2.39
C ALA A 202 -1.97 -16.86 1.68
N ILE A 203 -0.80 -17.05 2.31
CA ILE A 203 0.26 -17.93 1.80
C ILE A 203 -0.22 -19.39 1.77
N SER A 204 -1.00 -19.82 2.77
CA SER A 204 -1.55 -21.19 2.80
C SER A 204 -2.62 -21.44 1.73
N TYR A 205 -3.50 -20.47 1.48
CA TYR A 205 -4.63 -20.61 0.56
C TYR A 205 -4.25 -20.34 -0.89
N HIS A 206 -3.31 -19.42 -1.11
CA HIS A 206 -2.88 -18.95 -2.42
C HIS A 206 -1.39 -19.23 -2.65
N GLY A 207 -0.85 -20.29 -2.05
CA GLY A 207 0.58 -20.62 -2.08
C GLY A 207 1.16 -20.96 -3.45
N THR A 208 0.34 -20.98 -4.50
CA THR A 208 0.75 -21.13 -5.90
C THR A 208 0.52 -19.85 -6.72
N ASP A 209 -0.08 -18.81 -6.12
CA ASP A 209 -0.28 -17.50 -6.73
C ASP A 209 0.92 -16.60 -6.42
N PRO A 210 1.73 -16.24 -7.43
CA PRO A 210 2.96 -15.49 -7.20
C PRO A 210 2.71 -14.11 -6.61
N ASP A 211 1.64 -13.43 -7.02
CA ASP A 211 1.37 -12.05 -6.62
C ASP A 211 0.86 -11.99 -5.18
N VAL A 212 -0.04 -12.90 -4.80
CA VAL A 212 -0.53 -12.99 -3.41
C VAL A 212 0.62 -13.36 -2.45
N VAL A 213 1.47 -14.32 -2.84
CA VAL A 213 2.60 -14.74 -2.00
C VAL A 213 3.61 -13.61 -1.81
N CYS A 214 3.96 -12.89 -2.88
CA CYS A 214 4.85 -11.74 -2.78
C CYS A 214 4.27 -10.62 -1.90
N GLU A 215 3.00 -10.28 -2.08
CA GLU A 215 2.34 -9.22 -1.31
C GLU A 215 2.23 -9.61 0.17
N ALA A 216 1.88 -10.87 0.48
CA ALA A 216 1.84 -11.40 1.85
C ALA A 216 3.22 -11.40 2.52
N CYS A 217 4.27 -11.81 1.79
CA CYS A 217 5.65 -11.75 2.26
C CYS A 217 6.07 -10.32 2.60
N SER A 218 5.79 -9.36 1.71
CA SER A 218 6.07 -7.95 1.91
C SER A 218 5.34 -7.39 3.15
N ALA A 219 4.06 -7.72 3.32
CA ALA A 219 3.28 -7.32 4.47
C ALA A 219 3.82 -7.91 5.78
N LEU A 220 4.17 -9.21 5.81
CA LEU A 220 4.78 -9.85 6.98
C LEU A 220 6.07 -9.15 7.40
N ARG A 221 6.95 -8.80 6.45
CA ARG A 221 8.18 -8.05 6.76
C ARG A 221 7.87 -6.68 7.34
N ILE A 222 6.88 -5.97 6.80
CA ILE A 222 6.46 -4.65 7.31
C ILE A 222 5.92 -4.72 8.74
N MET A 223 5.20 -5.79 9.10
CA MET A 223 4.78 -6.00 10.49
C MET A 223 5.96 -6.15 11.46
N THR A 224 7.16 -6.45 10.96
CA THR A 224 8.38 -6.61 11.77
C THR A 224 9.34 -5.42 11.70
N LEU A 225 8.96 -4.29 11.09
CA LEU A 225 9.82 -3.10 10.98
C LEU A 225 9.80 -2.23 12.23
N ASP A 226 10.89 -1.48 12.41
CA ASP A 226 11.05 -0.40 13.39
C ASP A 226 11.46 0.87 12.63
N ASP A 227 10.53 1.39 11.84
CA ASP A 227 10.74 2.44 10.82
C ASP A 227 9.91 3.70 11.05
N ASP A 228 9.17 3.79 12.15
CA ASP A 228 8.37 4.95 12.52
C ASP A 228 9.15 5.85 13.47
N ILE A 229 9.73 6.93 12.92
CA ILE A 229 10.54 7.89 13.66
C ILE A 229 9.78 8.64 14.76
N ARG A 230 8.45 8.59 14.77
CA ARG A 230 7.61 9.30 15.76
C ARG A 230 7.56 8.57 17.09
N VAL A 231 7.94 7.30 17.12
CA VAL A 231 7.99 6.48 18.33
C VAL A 231 9.43 5.99 18.57
N PRO A 232 9.88 5.94 19.84
CA PRO A 232 11.25 5.53 20.16
C PRO A 232 11.48 4.01 20.09
N PHE A 233 10.42 3.21 20.21
CA PHE A 233 10.49 1.75 20.24
C PHE A 233 9.25 1.15 19.55
N GLY A 234 9.46 0.16 18.67
CA GLY A 234 8.40 -0.66 18.10
C GLY A 234 8.32 -2.09 18.67
N HIS A 235 7.37 -2.88 18.17
CA HIS A 235 7.16 -4.30 18.54
C HIS A 235 7.65 -5.28 17.48
N ALA A 236 8.61 -4.87 16.65
CA ALA A 236 9.20 -5.67 15.58
C ALA A 236 9.56 -7.12 15.98
N HIS A 237 10.22 -7.27 17.12
CA HIS A 237 10.68 -8.57 17.62
C HIS A 237 9.52 -9.45 18.14
N ASP A 238 8.55 -8.84 18.81
CA ASP A 238 7.36 -9.54 19.31
C ASP A 238 6.51 -10.04 18.14
N HIS A 239 6.28 -9.19 17.13
CA HIS A 239 5.54 -9.57 15.93
C HIS A 239 6.23 -10.70 15.17
N ALA A 240 7.57 -10.67 15.04
CA ALA A 240 8.32 -11.79 14.44
C ALA A 240 8.10 -13.10 15.22
N LYS A 241 8.15 -13.05 16.56
CA LYS A 241 7.87 -14.21 17.42
C LYS A 241 6.44 -14.73 17.20
N MET A 242 5.43 -13.86 17.14
CA MET A 242 4.04 -14.25 16.89
C MET A 242 3.88 -14.92 15.52
N ILE A 243 4.48 -14.36 14.47
CA ILE A 243 4.45 -14.94 13.12
C ILE A 243 5.01 -16.37 13.13
N VAL A 244 6.15 -16.60 13.80
CA VAL A 244 6.78 -17.92 13.84
C VAL A 244 6.02 -18.90 14.74
N LEU A 245 5.79 -18.53 16.01
CA LEU A 245 5.31 -19.46 17.03
C LEU A 245 3.79 -19.66 17.02
N GLU A 246 3.03 -18.61 16.72
CA GLU A 246 1.55 -18.65 16.81
C GLU A 246 0.89 -18.88 15.45
N HIS A 247 1.58 -18.54 14.36
CA HIS A 247 1.04 -18.59 13.00
C HIS A 247 1.84 -19.47 12.04
N ALA A 248 2.79 -20.26 12.55
CA ALA A 248 3.59 -21.22 11.79
C ALA A 248 4.25 -20.62 10.53
N GLY A 249 4.64 -19.34 10.59
CA GLY A 249 5.10 -18.58 9.43
C GLY A 249 6.26 -19.23 8.68
N LEU A 250 7.28 -19.72 9.40
CA LEU A 250 8.43 -20.39 8.77
C LEU A 250 8.03 -21.62 7.97
N LYS A 251 7.16 -22.46 8.55
CA LYS A 251 6.65 -23.66 7.88
C LYS A 251 5.93 -23.31 6.59
N LEU A 252 4.99 -22.37 6.65
CA LEU A 252 4.20 -21.96 5.49
C LEU A 252 5.05 -21.33 4.39
N LEU A 253 6.04 -20.49 4.75
CA LEU A 253 6.97 -19.89 3.79
C LEU A 253 7.84 -20.95 3.09
N ILE A 254 8.38 -21.91 3.84
CA ILE A 254 9.21 -23.00 3.27
C ILE A 254 8.36 -23.93 2.41
N GLU A 255 7.12 -24.23 2.81
CA GLU A 255 6.18 -25.02 2.00
C GLU A 255 5.82 -24.30 0.69
N ALA A 256 5.50 -23.01 0.73
CA ALA A 256 5.22 -22.22 -0.46
C ALA A 256 6.42 -22.17 -1.41
N ALA A 257 7.64 -22.02 -0.89
CA ALA A 257 8.85 -21.94 -1.72
C ALA A 257 9.06 -23.18 -2.59
N LYS A 258 8.66 -24.37 -2.12
CA LYS A 258 8.73 -25.61 -2.91
C LYS A 258 7.84 -25.58 -4.16
N GLY A 259 6.81 -24.73 -4.19
CA GLY A 259 5.93 -24.53 -5.36
C GLY A 259 6.46 -23.54 -6.39
N PHE A 260 7.58 -22.85 -6.11
CA PHE A 260 8.11 -21.77 -6.95
C PHE A 260 9.58 -21.99 -7.36
N THR A 261 10.04 -23.24 -7.49
CA THR A 261 11.44 -23.55 -7.81
C THR A 261 11.96 -22.84 -9.07
N ASP A 262 11.07 -22.59 -10.04
CA ASP A 262 11.42 -21.94 -11.31
C ASP A 262 11.12 -20.42 -11.32
N ASN A 263 10.63 -19.84 -10.21
CA ASN A 263 10.30 -18.43 -10.09
C ASN A 263 11.21 -17.71 -9.08
N SER A 264 12.31 -17.18 -9.61
CA SER A 264 13.35 -16.50 -8.82
C SER A 264 12.87 -15.26 -8.06
N ILE A 265 11.87 -14.55 -8.58
CA ILE A 265 11.29 -13.35 -7.95
C ILE A 265 10.55 -13.77 -6.68
N VAL A 266 9.65 -14.76 -6.78
CA VAL A 266 8.88 -15.24 -5.62
C VAL A 266 9.78 -15.90 -4.59
N LEU A 267 10.76 -16.70 -5.03
CA LEU A 267 11.76 -17.29 -4.13
C LEU A 267 12.56 -16.24 -3.36
N SER A 268 12.95 -15.15 -4.04
CA SER A 268 13.64 -14.02 -3.39
C SER A 268 12.79 -13.39 -2.29
N GLU A 269 11.50 -13.19 -2.53
CA GLU A 269 10.55 -12.65 -1.56
C GLU A 269 10.35 -13.59 -0.35
N LEU A 270 10.19 -14.88 -0.59
CA LEU A 270 10.05 -15.90 0.45
C LEU A 270 11.32 -16.00 1.30
N CYS A 271 12.49 -16.12 0.67
CA CYS A 271 13.78 -16.20 1.36
C CYS A 271 14.07 -14.94 2.19
N SER A 272 13.79 -13.75 1.65
CA SER A 272 13.94 -12.49 2.38
C SER A 272 13.04 -12.43 3.61
N THR A 273 11.83 -12.99 3.52
CA THR A 273 10.88 -13.06 4.64
C THR A 273 11.33 -14.07 5.69
N VAL A 274 11.81 -15.26 5.28
CA VAL A 274 12.41 -16.24 6.20
C VAL A 274 13.60 -15.66 6.93
N ALA A 275 14.55 -15.02 6.22
CA ALA A 275 15.71 -14.38 6.84
C ALA A 275 15.30 -13.30 7.86
N ARG A 276 14.23 -12.54 7.57
CA ARG A 276 13.69 -11.52 8.48
C ARG A 276 13.08 -12.10 9.75
N LEU A 277 12.58 -13.33 9.71
CA LEU A 277 12.00 -14.04 10.85
C LEU A 277 13.03 -14.83 11.65
N CYS A 278 14.17 -15.22 11.06
CA CYS A 278 15.28 -15.90 11.73
C CYS A 278 16.10 -14.97 12.64
N VAL A 279 15.43 -14.29 13.57
CA VAL A 279 16.05 -13.33 14.52
C VAL A 279 16.52 -14.00 15.81
N ARG A 280 16.33 -15.32 15.95
CA ARG A 280 16.72 -16.13 17.12
C ARG A 280 17.24 -17.49 16.67
N ASN A 281 18.17 -18.06 17.43
CA ASN A 281 18.75 -19.38 17.13
C ASN A 281 17.69 -20.49 17.09
N GLU A 282 16.66 -20.42 17.94
CA GLU A 282 15.53 -21.38 17.91
C GLU A 282 14.80 -21.36 16.56
N PHE A 283 14.60 -20.19 15.97
CA PHE A 283 13.94 -20.04 14.67
C PHE A 283 14.84 -20.50 13.52
N CYS A 284 16.16 -20.32 13.63
CA CYS A 284 17.10 -20.92 12.70
C CYS A 284 17.02 -22.45 12.76
N GLN A 285 16.99 -23.03 13.96
CA GLN A 285 16.84 -24.47 14.10
C GLN A 285 15.52 -24.97 13.50
N ASP A 286 14.41 -24.26 13.69
CA ASP A 286 13.13 -24.60 13.05
C ASP A 286 13.25 -24.65 11.51
N VAL A 287 13.96 -23.71 10.88
CA VAL A 287 14.19 -23.75 9.42
C VAL A 287 14.99 -24.98 9.00
N VAL A 288 16.01 -25.37 9.79
CA VAL A 288 16.80 -26.58 9.54
C VAL A 288 15.92 -27.82 9.64
N ASP A 289 15.11 -27.92 10.69
CA ASP A 289 14.24 -29.07 10.97
C ASP A 289 13.13 -29.21 9.92
N LEU A 290 12.66 -28.09 9.36
CA LEU A 290 11.71 -28.05 8.24
C LEU A 290 12.35 -28.40 6.89
N GLY A 291 13.66 -28.66 6.85
CA GLY A 291 14.43 -28.93 5.63
C GLY A 291 14.68 -27.70 4.76
N GLY A 292 14.41 -26.49 5.27
CA GLY A 292 14.54 -25.24 4.54
C GLY A 292 15.99 -24.94 4.16
N LEU A 293 16.96 -25.28 5.02
CA LEU A 293 18.38 -25.09 4.72
C LEU A 293 18.83 -25.91 3.49
N ASN A 294 18.49 -27.19 3.46
CA ASN A 294 18.81 -28.06 2.33
C ASN A 294 18.15 -27.58 1.03
N PHE A 295 16.90 -27.12 1.14
CA PHE A 295 16.17 -26.55 0.01
C PHE A 295 16.84 -25.27 -0.53
N MET A 296 17.21 -24.33 0.34
CA MET A 296 17.92 -23.10 -0.06
C MET A 296 19.28 -23.40 -0.70
N LEU A 297 20.01 -24.40 -0.19
CA LEU A 297 21.29 -24.83 -0.77
C LEU A 297 21.10 -25.45 -2.17
N ALA A 298 20.04 -26.23 -2.39
CA ALA A 298 19.72 -26.78 -3.70
C ALA A 298 19.39 -25.66 -4.71
N LEU A 299 18.53 -24.72 -4.32
CA LEU A 299 18.22 -23.54 -5.15
C LEU A 299 19.47 -22.74 -5.51
N LEU A 300 20.39 -22.58 -4.56
CA LEU A 300 21.65 -21.90 -4.80
C LEU A 300 22.52 -22.60 -5.83
N ALA A 301 22.64 -23.92 -5.74
CA ALA A 301 23.40 -24.72 -6.68
C ALA A 301 22.83 -24.60 -8.11
N ASP A 302 21.50 -24.56 -8.24
CA ASP A 302 20.80 -24.40 -9.51
C ASP A 302 20.87 -22.97 -10.06
N CYS A 303 21.14 -21.98 -9.20
CA CYS A 303 21.17 -20.56 -9.54
C CYS A 303 22.58 -19.94 -9.61
N ILE A 304 23.64 -20.74 -9.58
CA ILE A 304 25.04 -20.26 -9.63
C ILE A 304 25.30 -19.36 -10.85
N ASP A 305 24.56 -19.55 -11.94
CA ASP A 305 24.67 -18.75 -13.17
C ASP A 305 23.85 -17.44 -13.16
N HIS A 306 22.98 -17.23 -12.16
CA HIS A 306 22.15 -16.02 -12.00
C HIS A 306 22.64 -15.15 -10.82
N GLN A 307 23.39 -14.08 -11.12
CA GLN A 307 23.97 -13.14 -10.13
C GLN A 307 22.98 -12.52 -9.13
N VAL A 308 21.70 -12.40 -9.49
CA VAL A 308 20.68 -11.79 -8.62
C VAL A 308 20.33 -12.74 -7.45
N ILE A 309 20.18 -14.03 -7.74
CA ILE A 309 19.72 -15.03 -6.76
C ILE A 309 20.82 -15.31 -5.74
N THR A 310 22.08 -15.33 -6.15
CA THR A 310 23.24 -15.56 -5.26
C THR A 310 23.33 -14.52 -4.16
N SER A 311 23.09 -13.23 -4.43
CA SER A 311 23.13 -12.19 -3.38
C SER A 311 22.02 -12.34 -2.31
N LEU A 312 20.82 -12.79 -2.70
CA LEU A 312 19.63 -12.88 -1.86
C LEU A 312 19.50 -14.21 -1.11
N SER A 313 19.98 -15.31 -1.69
CA SER A 313 20.02 -16.63 -1.05
C SER A 313 21.19 -16.79 -0.07
N LEU A 314 22.24 -15.97 -0.19
CA LEU A 314 23.34 -15.90 0.78
C LEU A 314 22.93 -15.21 2.09
N LEU A 315 21.91 -14.34 2.08
CA LEU A 315 21.46 -13.59 3.26
C LEU A 315 20.83 -14.51 4.34
N PRO A 316 19.90 -15.43 4.01
CA PRO A 316 19.46 -16.48 4.93
C PRO A 316 20.63 -17.37 5.37
N LEU A 317 21.51 -17.80 4.45
CA LEU A 317 22.66 -18.65 4.79
C LEU A 317 23.65 -18.01 5.75
N ALA A 318 23.89 -16.70 5.65
CA ALA A 318 24.73 -15.97 6.59
C ALA A 318 24.17 -15.99 8.02
N VAL A 319 22.85 -16.16 8.18
CA VAL A 319 22.19 -16.35 9.49
C VAL A 319 22.44 -17.75 10.05
N PHE A 320 22.62 -18.79 9.21
CA PHE A 320 22.92 -20.16 9.64
C PHE A 320 24.42 -20.43 9.87
N ILE A 321 25.31 -19.52 9.45
CA ILE A 321 26.78 -19.65 9.58
C ILE A 321 27.31 -18.92 10.83
N ARG A 322 26.46 -18.20 11.57
CA ARG A 322 26.78 -17.56 12.86
C ARG A 322 26.27 -18.37 14.03
#